data_AF-A0A6S7L052-F1
#
_entry.id   AF-A0A6S7L052-F1
#
_cell.length_a   1.000
_cell.length_b   1.000
_cell.length_c   1.000
_cell.angle_alpha   90.00
_cell.angle_beta   90.00
_cell.angle_gamma   90.00
#
_symmetry.space_group_name_H-M   'P 1'
#
loop_
_entity.id
_entity.type
_entity.pdbx_description
1 polymer ?
#
loop_
_entity_poly.entity_id
_entity_poly.type
_entity_poly.pdbx_seq_one_letter_code
_entity_poly.pdbx_strand_id
1 'polypeptide(L)'
;MEAKIYVDEKATPRYFKARPVPYALKKRVEDELERLEKEGIISPVEFSEWAAPIVPVMKTNGDVRICGDCKCTVNQVSKLDNYLIPKTEDLLATLGGGKKFTKLDMSQAYQQLKLDEDSKKYTTINTHKGLFQYNRLPFGVSSSPGIFQRAIENLLQGIPHVVVRMDDILVSGEDDTAHLDNLSSVLSRLLEAGLRLRQEKCCFMQPEVIYCGYGINGEGVYPVAAKVDAIKNAPAPRDVTQLRAFLGMMNYYH
;
A
#
# COMPACT_ATOMS: atom_id res chain seq x y z
N MET A 1 3.35 16.45 -2.54
CA MET A 1 3.91 15.72 -1.39
C MET A 1 5.13 14.93 -1.83
N GLU A 2 6.19 14.93 -1.04
CA GLU A 2 7.46 14.25 -1.33
C GLU A 2 7.81 13.24 -0.24
N ALA A 3 8.39 12.12 -0.63
CA ALA A 3 8.78 10.99 0.20
C ALA A 3 10.30 10.85 0.20
N LYS A 4 10.88 10.61 1.38
CA LYS A 4 12.32 10.46 1.57
C LYS A 4 12.69 9.10 2.13
N ILE A 5 13.71 8.49 1.54
CA ILE A 5 14.33 7.24 1.99
C ILE A 5 15.65 7.59 2.67
N TYR A 6 15.73 7.29 3.96
CA TYR A 6 16.93 7.57 4.75
C TYR A 6 17.90 6.39 4.68
N VAL A 7 19.08 6.63 4.10
CA VAL A 7 20.21 5.70 4.07
C VAL A 7 21.40 6.41 4.68
N ASP A 8 22.21 5.71 5.48
CA ASP A 8 23.46 6.28 6.02
C ASP A 8 24.41 6.61 4.85
N GLU A 9 25.04 7.78 4.88
CA GLU A 9 25.98 8.21 3.84
C GLU A 9 27.18 7.26 3.71
N LYS A 10 27.54 6.56 4.79
CA LYS A 10 28.62 5.56 4.81
C LYS A 10 28.17 4.18 4.31
N ALA A 11 26.88 4.00 3.99
CA ALA A 11 26.38 2.73 3.52
C ALA A 11 27.00 2.36 2.16
N THR A 12 27.55 1.15 2.08
CA THR A 12 28.11 0.64 0.81
C THR A 12 26.99 0.39 -0.20
N PRO A 13 27.10 0.94 -1.43
CA PRO A 13 26.15 0.67 -2.50
C PRO A 13 25.99 -0.81 -2.82
N ARG A 14 24.77 -1.19 -3.17
CA ARG A 14 24.38 -2.58 -3.45
C ARG A 14 23.80 -2.69 -4.86
N TYR A 15 24.58 -3.27 -5.76
CA TYR A 15 24.21 -3.51 -7.15
C TYR A 15 24.01 -5.01 -7.40
N PHE A 16 22.84 -5.37 -7.93
CA PHE A 16 22.51 -6.72 -8.34
C PHE A 16 22.06 -6.73 -9.80
N LYS A 17 22.53 -7.74 -10.54
CA LYS A 17 22.20 -7.93 -11.96
C LYS A 17 20.73 -8.30 -12.15
N ALA A 18 20.16 -7.93 -13.30
CA ALA A 18 18.83 -8.35 -13.70
C ALA A 18 18.68 -9.87 -13.64
N ARG A 19 17.52 -10.33 -13.16
CA ARG A 19 17.14 -11.75 -13.21
C ARG A 19 16.55 -12.08 -14.58
N PRO A 20 16.73 -13.31 -15.09
CA PRO A 20 16.02 -13.75 -16.28
C PRO A 20 14.51 -13.64 -16.09
N VAL A 21 13.84 -12.95 -17.02
CA VAL A 21 12.38 -12.88 -17.07
C VAL A 21 11.88 -14.05 -17.94
N PRO A 22 10.93 -14.88 -17.46
CA PRO A 22 10.35 -15.94 -18.27
C PRO A 22 9.79 -15.40 -19.59
N TYR A 23 10.03 -16.10 -20.71
CA TYR A 23 9.61 -15.65 -22.04
C TYR A 23 8.11 -15.30 -22.12
N ALA A 24 7.27 -16.07 -21.43
CA ALA A 24 5.82 -15.83 -21.37
C ALA A 24 5.43 -14.50 -20.71
N LEU A 25 6.27 -13.96 -19.82
CA LEU A 25 6.03 -12.69 -19.13
C LEU A 25 6.77 -11.52 -19.77
N LYS A 26 7.74 -11.79 -20.65
CA LYS A 26 8.68 -10.78 -21.16
C LYS A 26 7.96 -9.58 -21.79
N LYS A 27 7.02 -9.83 -22.70
CA LYS A 27 6.23 -8.76 -23.35
C LYS A 27 5.46 -7.92 -22.33
N ARG A 28 4.79 -8.57 -21.36
CA ARG A 28 4.01 -7.87 -20.33
C ARG A 28 4.88 -7.01 -19.41
N VAL A 29 6.10 -7.49 -19.12
CA VAL A 29 7.08 -6.71 -18.34
C VAL A 29 7.56 -5.51 -19.15
N GLU A 30 7.83 -5.68 -20.44
CA GLU A 30 8.24 -4.57 -21.32
C GLU A 30 7.12 -3.52 -21.43
N ASP A 31 5.88 -3.94 -21.70
CA ASP A 31 4.71 -3.06 -21.79
C ASP A 31 4.50 -2.26 -20.47
N GLU A 32 4.70 -2.90 -19.31
CA GLU A 32 4.59 -2.24 -18.01
C GLU A 32 5.76 -1.28 -17.74
N LEU A 33 6.99 -1.59 -18.16
CA LEU A 33 8.12 -0.65 -18.07
C LEU A 33 7.85 0.61 -18.90
N GLU A 34 7.37 0.43 -20.14
CA GLU A 34 7.01 1.55 -21.02
C GLU A 34 5.90 2.42 -20.42
N ARG A 35 4.88 1.79 -19.81
CA ARG A 35 3.81 2.52 -19.10
C ARG A 35 4.38 3.33 -17.93
N LEU A 36 5.19 2.70 -17.08
CA LEU A 36 5.79 3.35 -15.90
C LEU A 36 6.70 4.52 -16.31
N GLU A 37 7.45 4.39 -17.39
CA GLU A 37 8.30 5.46 -17.92
C GLU A 37 7.45 6.61 -18.49
N LYS A 38 6.43 6.29 -19.31
CA LYS A 38 5.51 7.29 -19.88
C LYS A 38 4.75 8.07 -18.82
N GLU A 39 4.37 7.43 -17.72
CA GLU A 39 3.72 8.09 -16.57
C GLU A 39 4.71 8.84 -15.66
N GLY A 40 6.01 8.80 -15.98
CA GLY A 40 7.07 9.43 -15.19
C GLY A 40 7.28 8.77 -13.82
N ILE A 41 6.81 7.55 -13.62
CA ILE A 41 7.04 6.78 -12.38
C ILE A 41 8.48 6.30 -12.30
N ILE A 42 9.07 5.94 -13.44
CA ILE A 42 10.49 5.60 -13.56
C ILE A 42 11.13 6.45 -14.65
N SER A 43 12.46 6.55 -14.62
CA SER A 43 13.27 7.13 -15.69
C SER A 43 14.50 6.27 -15.96
N PRO A 44 14.92 6.11 -17.23
CA PRO A 44 16.11 5.37 -17.57
C PRO A 44 17.35 6.09 -17.02
N VAL A 45 18.35 5.31 -16.62
CA VAL A 45 19.67 5.81 -16.20
C VAL A 45 20.77 4.96 -16.82
N GLU A 46 21.87 5.59 -17.21
CA GLU A 46 23.00 4.87 -17.80
C GLU A 46 23.84 4.16 -16.72
N PHE A 47 24.03 4.82 -15.58
CA PHE A 47 24.89 4.36 -14.50
C PHE A 47 24.17 4.43 -13.16
N SER A 48 24.38 3.42 -12.32
CA SER A 48 23.90 3.44 -10.94
C SER A 48 24.75 2.55 -10.06
N GLU A 49 25.05 3.02 -8.86
CA GLU A 49 25.78 2.26 -7.83
C GLU A 49 24.83 1.32 -7.05
N TRP A 50 23.54 1.62 -7.09
CA TRP A 50 22.48 0.81 -6.50
C TRP A 50 21.66 0.19 -7.62
N ALA A 51 21.32 -1.09 -7.51
CA ALA A 51 20.38 -1.69 -8.46
C ALA A 51 19.74 -2.95 -7.87
N ALA A 52 18.42 -3.00 -7.81
CA ALA A 52 17.66 -4.17 -7.40
C ALA A 52 17.15 -4.93 -8.63
N PRO A 53 17.25 -6.27 -8.72
CA PRO A 53 16.60 -7.00 -9.78
C PRO A 53 15.08 -6.87 -9.65
N ILE A 54 14.37 -6.86 -10.77
CA ILE A 54 12.91 -6.87 -10.73
C ILE A 54 12.32 -8.21 -10.30
N VAL A 55 11.15 -8.14 -9.67
CA VAL A 55 10.27 -9.25 -9.34
C VAL A 55 8.90 -8.96 -9.97
N PRO A 56 8.63 -9.50 -11.18
CA PRO A 56 7.32 -9.38 -11.80
C PRO A 56 6.29 -10.19 -11.02
N VAL A 57 5.19 -9.55 -10.60
CA VAL A 57 4.08 -10.19 -9.91
C VAL A 57 2.83 -10.11 -10.77
N MET A 58 2.21 -11.26 -11.05
CA MET A 58 0.93 -11.34 -11.74
C MET A 58 -0.18 -10.82 -10.84
N LYS A 59 -0.95 -9.85 -11.32
CA LYS A 59 -2.21 -9.42 -10.71
C LYS A 59 -3.32 -10.40 -11.10
N THR A 60 -4.39 -10.42 -10.30
CA THR A 60 -5.58 -11.26 -10.54
C THR A 60 -6.27 -10.93 -11.86
N ASN A 61 -6.19 -9.68 -12.33
CA ASN A 61 -6.73 -9.25 -13.62
C ASN A 61 -5.83 -9.60 -14.82
N GLY A 62 -4.69 -10.27 -14.60
CA GLY A 62 -3.76 -10.69 -15.65
C GLY A 62 -2.64 -9.69 -15.97
N ASP A 63 -2.71 -8.46 -15.45
CA ASP A 63 -1.63 -7.47 -15.58
C ASP A 63 -0.41 -7.88 -14.75
N VAL A 64 0.75 -7.28 -15.06
CA VAL A 64 1.98 -7.45 -14.29
C VAL A 64 2.22 -6.22 -13.43
N ARG A 65 2.64 -6.42 -12.17
CA ARG A 65 3.22 -5.39 -11.33
C ARG A 65 4.73 -5.61 -11.26
N ILE A 66 5.51 -4.58 -11.56
CA ILE A 66 6.97 -4.62 -11.41
C ILE A 66 7.34 -4.02 -10.06
N CYS A 67 8.09 -4.79 -9.26
CA CYS A 67 8.70 -4.33 -8.02
C CYS A 67 10.20 -4.64 -8.05
N GLY A 68 11.04 -3.74 -7.53
CA GLY A 68 12.43 -4.07 -7.25
C GLY A 68 12.53 -4.98 -6.02
N ASP A 69 13.42 -5.98 -6.06
CA ASP A 69 13.78 -6.78 -4.89
C ASP A 69 14.64 -5.95 -3.92
N CYS A 70 14.00 -5.00 -3.24
CA CYS A 70 14.68 -4.06 -2.35
C CYS A 70 15.22 -4.76 -1.10
N LYS A 71 14.82 -6.02 -0.84
CA LYS A 71 15.30 -6.83 0.27
C LYS A 71 16.81 -7.04 0.19
N CYS A 72 17.38 -7.21 -1.00
CA CYS A 72 18.83 -7.40 -1.14
C CYS A 72 19.62 -6.07 -1.24
N THR A 73 18.95 -4.95 -1.50
CA THR A 73 19.55 -3.62 -1.71
C THR A 73 19.27 -2.66 -0.56
N VAL A 74 18.42 -1.66 -0.79
CA VAL A 74 18.20 -0.50 0.09
C VAL A 74 17.64 -0.92 1.45
N ASN A 75 16.81 -1.97 1.54
CA ASN A 75 16.24 -2.40 2.82
C ASN A 75 17.28 -2.97 3.80
N GLN A 76 18.50 -3.28 3.34
CA GLN A 76 19.58 -3.76 4.20
C GLN A 76 20.28 -2.64 4.98
N VAL A 77 20.11 -1.39 4.52
CA VAL A 77 20.90 -0.24 4.99
C VAL A 77 20.05 0.97 5.30
N SER A 78 18.80 1.02 4.81
CA SER A 78 17.90 2.12 5.09
C SER A 78 17.44 2.10 6.54
N LYS A 79 17.27 3.29 7.10
CA LYS A 79 16.59 3.45 8.38
C LYS A 79 15.12 3.12 8.16
N LEU A 80 14.65 2.11 8.88
CA LEU A 80 13.26 1.72 8.81
C LEU A 80 12.40 2.85 9.36
N ASP A 81 11.40 3.25 8.58
CA ASP A 81 10.37 4.16 9.06
C ASP A 81 9.45 3.37 9.98
N ASN A 82 9.66 3.54 11.29
CA ASN A 82 8.87 2.88 12.34
C ASN A 82 7.53 3.57 12.60
N TYR A 83 6.99 4.30 11.63
CA TYR A 83 5.65 4.86 11.75
C TYR A 83 4.65 3.76 12.07
N LEU A 84 3.99 3.89 13.21
CA LEU A 84 3.04 2.90 13.69
C LEU A 84 1.79 2.98 12.82
N ILE A 85 1.58 1.95 12.01
CA ILE A 85 0.29 1.77 11.35
C ILE A 85 -0.72 1.45 12.45
N PRO A 86 -1.79 2.23 12.61
CA PRO A 86 -2.76 2.01 13.68
C PRO A 86 -3.32 0.60 13.65
N LYS A 87 -3.61 0.04 14.82
CA LYS A 87 -4.29 -1.25 14.89
C LYS A 87 -5.72 -1.07 14.40
N THR A 88 -6.28 -2.15 13.86
CA THR A 88 -7.65 -2.13 13.36
C THR A 88 -8.63 -1.67 14.44
N GLU A 89 -8.47 -2.13 15.68
CA GLU A 89 -9.32 -1.73 16.83
C GLU A 89 -9.32 -0.22 17.07
N ASP A 90 -8.15 0.43 17.02
CA ASP A 90 -8.02 1.88 17.23
C ASP A 90 -8.74 2.67 16.12
N LEU A 91 -8.61 2.20 14.88
CA LEU A 91 -9.32 2.79 13.74
C LEU A 91 -10.84 2.62 13.91
N LEU A 92 -11.29 1.44 14.33
CA LEU A 92 -12.71 1.15 14.51
C LEU A 92 -13.33 1.96 15.64
N ALA A 93 -12.60 2.17 16.74
CA ALA A 93 -13.04 3.04 17.84
C ALA A 93 -13.27 4.48 17.37
N THR A 94 -12.43 4.98 16.45
CA THR A 94 -12.57 6.32 15.84
C THR A 94 -13.85 6.48 15.01
N LEU A 95 -14.42 5.37 14.51
CA LEU A 95 -15.65 5.36 13.73
C LEU A 95 -16.91 5.13 14.58
N GLY A 96 -16.76 5.04 15.91
CA GLY A 96 -17.87 4.82 16.84
C GLY A 96 -19.01 5.83 16.65
N GLY A 97 -20.25 5.33 16.72
CA GLY A 97 -21.46 6.13 16.52
C GLY A 97 -21.85 6.35 15.04
N GLY A 98 -20.98 5.99 14.09
CA GLY A 98 -21.30 6.05 12.67
C GLY A 98 -22.35 5.04 12.25
N LYS A 99 -23.34 5.46 11.44
CA LYS A 99 -24.42 4.58 10.92
C LYS A 99 -24.25 4.17 9.47
N LYS A 100 -23.52 4.98 8.70
CA LYS A 100 -23.20 4.74 7.29
C LYS A 100 -21.73 5.03 7.07
N PHE A 101 -21.16 4.38 6.07
CA PHE A 101 -19.74 4.39 5.82
C PHE A 101 -19.45 4.59 4.34
N THR A 102 -18.43 5.39 4.05
CA THR A 102 -17.88 5.59 2.71
C THR A 102 -16.46 5.09 2.70
N LYS A 103 -16.19 4.07 1.88
CA LYS A 103 -14.86 3.52 1.65
C LYS A 103 -14.29 4.10 0.36
N LEU A 104 -13.10 4.70 0.42
CA LEU A 104 -12.37 5.23 -0.71
C LEU A 104 -11.07 4.43 -0.92
N ASP A 105 -10.83 3.95 -2.14
CA ASP A 105 -9.62 3.20 -2.53
C ASP A 105 -8.69 4.14 -3.32
N MET A 106 -7.43 4.25 -2.90
CA MET A 106 -6.43 5.12 -3.54
C MET A 106 -5.78 4.44 -4.76
N SER A 107 -5.84 5.10 -5.92
CA SER A 107 -5.26 4.60 -7.16
C SER A 107 -3.72 4.52 -7.09
N GLN A 108 -3.13 3.34 -7.26
CA GLN A 108 -1.66 3.17 -7.28
C GLN A 108 -0.95 3.81 -6.07
N ALA A 109 -1.59 3.75 -4.89
CA ALA A 109 -1.25 4.44 -3.63
C ALA A 109 0.19 4.99 -3.52
N TYR A 110 1.21 4.15 -3.27
CA TYR A 110 2.58 4.61 -3.01
C TYR A 110 3.14 5.48 -4.15
N GLN A 111 2.84 5.13 -5.41
CA GLN A 111 3.34 5.86 -6.57
C GLN A 111 2.71 7.26 -6.70
N GLN A 112 1.69 7.61 -5.92
CA GLN A 112 1.19 8.98 -5.89
C GLN A 112 2.15 9.97 -5.22
N LEU A 113 3.02 9.49 -4.32
CA LEU A 113 4.05 10.31 -3.68
C LEU A 113 5.31 10.39 -4.56
N LYS A 114 5.80 11.60 -4.80
CA LYS A 114 7.09 11.81 -5.47
C LYS A 114 8.22 11.43 -4.51
N LEU A 115 9.29 10.84 -5.02
CA LEU A 115 10.54 10.72 -4.26
C LEU A 115 11.32 12.03 -4.37
N ASP A 116 11.99 12.42 -3.29
CA ASP A 116 13.00 13.47 -3.36
C ASP A 116 14.19 13.01 -4.22
N GLU A 117 14.88 13.95 -4.85
CA GLU A 117 15.95 13.67 -5.81
C GLU A 117 17.05 12.77 -5.23
N ASP A 118 17.44 12.99 -3.96
CA ASP A 118 18.51 12.23 -3.32
C ASP A 118 18.14 10.76 -3.06
N SER A 119 16.84 10.48 -2.90
CA SER A 119 16.35 9.13 -2.64
C SER A 119 16.23 8.26 -3.89
N LYS A 120 16.08 8.87 -5.07
CA LYS A 120 15.81 8.14 -6.33
C LYS A 120 16.89 7.10 -6.62
N LYS A 121 18.16 7.46 -6.41
CA LYS A 121 19.32 6.59 -6.64
C LYS A 121 19.24 5.27 -5.88
N TYR A 122 18.66 5.24 -4.68
CA TYR A 122 18.57 4.01 -3.87
C TYR A 122 17.53 3.02 -4.40
N THR A 123 16.66 3.46 -5.30
CA THR A 123 15.52 2.70 -5.78
C THR A 123 15.67 2.20 -7.21
N THR A 124 16.86 2.33 -7.81
CA THR A 124 17.12 1.83 -9.16
C THR A 124 16.79 0.34 -9.29
N ILE A 125 16.06 0.00 -10.36
CA ILE A 125 15.76 -1.38 -10.77
C ILE A 125 16.61 -1.78 -11.97
N ASN A 126 17.08 -3.02 -11.93
CA ASN A 126 17.83 -3.67 -13.00
C ASN A 126 16.91 -4.62 -13.78
N THR A 127 16.72 -4.32 -15.05
CA THR A 127 15.83 -5.05 -15.95
C THR A 127 16.60 -5.59 -17.16
N HIS A 128 15.99 -6.47 -17.92
CA HIS A 128 16.55 -6.91 -19.20
C HIS A 128 16.56 -5.81 -20.29
N LYS A 129 15.95 -4.65 -20.01
CA LYS A 129 15.92 -3.46 -20.88
C LYS A 129 16.89 -2.36 -20.44
N GLY A 130 17.61 -2.56 -19.34
CA GLY A 130 18.50 -1.56 -18.77
C GLY A 130 18.11 -1.17 -17.34
N LEU A 131 18.73 -0.09 -16.85
CA LEU A 131 18.52 0.45 -15.51
C LEU A 131 17.47 1.55 -15.54
N PHE A 132 16.59 1.54 -14.54
CA PHE A 132 15.59 2.58 -14.35
C PHE A 132 15.55 2.99 -12.88
N GLN A 133 15.55 4.29 -12.59
CA GLN A 133 15.33 4.79 -11.24
C GLN A 133 13.86 5.18 -11.04
N TYR A 134 13.32 4.99 -9.83
CA TYR A 134 11.97 5.48 -9.53
C TYR A 134 12.01 6.98 -9.23
N ASN A 135 11.03 7.71 -9.77
CA ASN A 135 10.75 9.11 -9.42
C ASN A 135 9.64 9.23 -8.37
N ARG A 136 8.95 8.13 -8.08
CA ARG A 136 7.78 8.04 -7.18
C ARG A 136 7.98 6.87 -6.24
N LEU A 137 7.43 6.96 -5.03
CA LEU A 137 7.70 6.00 -3.95
C LEU A 137 7.34 4.56 -4.40
N PRO A 138 8.32 3.65 -4.51
CA PRO A 138 8.08 2.33 -5.07
C PRO A 138 7.51 1.35 -4.03
N PHE A 139 6.83 0.33 -4.54
CA PHE A 139 6.58 -0.89 -3.78
C PHE A 139 7.88 -1.67 -3.53
N GLY A 140 7.96 -2.36 -2.39
CA GLY A 140 9.08 -3.24 -2.04
C GLY A 140 10.10 -2.62 -1.09
N VAL A 141 10.21 -1.29 -1.04
CA VAL A 141 11.00 -0.60 0.00
C VAL A 141 10.28 -0.72 1.34
N SER A 142 11.00 -1.16 2.38
CA SER A 142 10.41 -1.47 3.69
C SER A 142 9.74 -0.27 4.36
N SER A 143 10.26 0.93 4.13
CA SER A 143 9.72 2.17 4.69
C SER A 143 8.54 2.75 3.89
N SER A 144 8.27 2.29 2.67
CA SER A 144 7.20 2.86 1.83
C SER A 144 5.82 2.87 2.49
N PRO A 145 5.36 1.78 3.15
CA PRO A 145 4.06 1.78 3.82
C PRO A 145 3.96 2.82 4.93
N GLY A 146 4.99 2.96 5.77
CA GLY A 146 5.00 3.92 6.88
C GLY A 146 5.06 5.38 6.39
N ILE A 147 5.89 5.65 5.37
CA ILE A 147 5.96 6.98 4.74
C ILE A 147 4.60 7.36 4.15
N PHE A 148 3.94 6.42 3.43
CA PHE A 148 2.65 6.67 2.83
C PHE A 148 1.55 6.87 3.88
N GLN A 149 1.49 6.00 4.89
CA GLN A 149 0.53 6.11 5.99
C GLN A 149 0.61 7.48 6.67
N ARG A 150 1.82 7.88 7.10
CA ARG A 150 2.05 9.18 7.75
C ARG A 150 1.64 10.35 6.86
N ALA A 151 1.95 10.27 5.56
CA ALA A 151 1.61 11.31 4.62
C ALA A 151 0.08 11.51 4.52
N ILE A 152 -0.69 10.44 4.35
CA ILE A 152 -2.15 10.53 4.21
C ILE A 152 -2.84 10.87 5.53
N GLU A 153 -2.39 10.33 6.65
CA GLU A 153 -2.93 10.70 7.97
C GLU A 153 -2.70 12.16 8.30
N ASN A 154 -1.48 12.68 8.06
CA ASN A 154 -1.21 14.11 8.26
C ASN A 154 -2.08 14.99 7.35
N LEU A 155 -2.31 14.56 6.10
CA LEU A 155 -3.17 15.29 5.17
C LEU A 155 -4.63 15.36 5.66
N LEU A 156 -5.15 14.25 6.20
CA LEU A 156 -6.55 14.15 6.64
C LEU A 156 -6.75 14.47 8.13
N GLN A 157 -5.68 14.85 8.83
CA GLN A 157 -5.70 15.16 10.25
C GLN A 157 -6.75 16.23 10.59
N GLY A 158 -7.48 16.00 11.68
CA GLY A 158 -8.50 16.92 12.19
C GLY A 158 -9.88 16.80 11.54
N ILE A 159 -10.07 15.87 10.59
CA ILE A 159 -11.41 15.50 10.13
C ILE A 159 -11.94 14.38 11.05
N PRO A 160 -13.08 14.56 11.73
CA PRO A 160 -13.65 13.54 12.61
C PRO A 160 -14.15 12.34 11.81
N HIS A 161 -14.23 11.17 12.44
CA HIS A 161 -14.76 9.93 11.84
C HIS A 161 -14.11 9.54 10.49
N VAL A 162 -12.82 9.89 10.32
CA VAL A 162 -12.01 9.49 9.18
C VAL A 162 -10.86 8.63 9.67
N VAL A 163 -10.71 7.47 9.05
CA VAL A 163 -9.57 6.58 9.30
C VAL A 163 -8.88 6.19 8.02
N VAL A 164 -7.57 6.01 8.11
CA VAL A 164 -6.71 5.68 6.99
C VAL A 164 -5.98 4.40 7.33
N ARG A 165 -5.90 3.49 6.37
CA ARG A 165 -4.99 2.37 6.44
C ARG A 165 -4.48 2.03 5.06
N MET A 166 -3.20 2.25 4.87
CA MET A 166 -2.52 2.06 3.59
C MET A 166 -3.28 2.80 2.48
N ASP A 167 -3.84 2.05 1.53
CA ASP A 167 -4.56 2.55 0.36
C ASP A 167 -6.06 2.75 0.57
N ASP A 168 -6.62 2.32 1.70
CA ASP A 168 -8.05 2.47 2.01
C ASP A 168 -8.30 3.60 3.04
N ILE A 169 -9.19 4.54 2.67
CA ILE A 169 -9.71 5.57 3.55
C ILE A 169 -11.16 5.23 3.86
N LEU A 170 -11.54 5.26 5.14
CA LEU A 170 -12.91 5.05 5.58
C LEU A 170 -13.43 6.31 6.26
N VAL A 171 -14.59 6.76 5.81
CA VAL A 171 -15.26 7.99 6.26
C VAL A 171 -16.63 7.64 6.83
N SER A 172 -17.00 8.29 7.93
CA SER A 172 -18.32 8.22 8.53
C SER A 172 -18.71 9.56 9.17
N GLY A 173 -19.79 9.56 9.95
CA GLY A 173 -20.29 10.68 10.75
C GLY A 173 -21.45 10.23 11.62
N GLU A 174 -21.78 11.03 12.64
CA GLU A 174 -22.88 10.76 13.59
C GLU A 174 -24.26 10.71 12.90
N ASP A 175 -24.40 11.48 11.82
CA ASP A 175 -25.54 11.48 10.91
C ASP A 175 -25.10 11.66 9.45
N ASP A 176 -26.07 11.65 8.52
CA ASP A 176 -25.80 11.79 7.09
C ASP A 176 -25.17 13.16 6.73
N THR A 177 -25.50 14.22 7.46
CA THR A 177 -24.96 15.57 7.21
C THR A 177 -23.50 15.63 7.61
N ALA A 178 -23.17 15.23 8.84
CA ALA A 178 -21.80 15.18 9.32
C ALA A 178 -20.92 14.26 8.44
N HIS A 179 -21.46 13.12 8.00
CA HIS A 179 -20.74 12.23 7.08
C HIS A 179 -20.45 12.92 5.75
N LEU A 180 -21.43 13.56 5.12
CA LEU A 180 -21.22 14.25 3.84
C LEU A 180 -20.23 15.42 3.97
N ASP A 181 -20.24 16.14 5.09
CA ASP A 181 -19.28 17.21 5.39
C ASP A 181 -17.86 16.66 5.54
N ASN A 182 -17.70 15.55 6.28
CA ASN A 182 -16.42 14.85 6.42
C ASN A 182 -15.92 14.34 5.05
N LEU A 183 -16.80 13.72 4.26
CA LEU A 183 -16.48 13.20 2.94
C LEU A 183 -16.06 14.33 1.98
N SER A 184 -16.79 15.45 1.98
CA SER A 184 -16.45 16.65 1.20
C SER A 184 -15.07 17.19 1.58
N SER A 185 -14.76 17.24 2.88
CA SER A 185 -13.46 17.66 3.39
C SER A 185 -12.33 16.73 2.94
N VAL A 186 -12.53 15.41 3.04
CA VAL A 186 -11.57 14.41 2.57
C VAL A 186 -11.32 14.55 1.07
N LEU A 187 -12.38 14.58 0.25
CA LEU A 187 -12.25 14.67 -1.21
C LEU A 187 -11.57 15.98 -1.63
N SER A 188 -11.88 17.10 -0.98
CA SER A 188 -11.24 18.39 -1.22
C SER A 188 -9.73 18.34 -0.94
N ARG A 189 -9.33 17.84 0.23
CA ARG A 189 -7.90 17.73 0.60
C ARG A 189 -7.13 16.78 -0.32
N LEU A 190 -7.73 15.66 -0.72
CA LEU A 190 -7.12 14.75 -1.68
C LEU A 190 -6.94 15.42 -3.05
N LEU A 191 -7.95 16.17 -3.51
CA LEU A 191 -7.89 16.90 -4.78
C LEU A 191 -6.79 17.97 -4.76
N GLU A 192 -6.73 18.79 -3.71
CA GLU A 192 -5.71 19.82 -3.50
C GLU A 192 -4.30 19.24 -3.46
N ALA A 193 -4.13 18.08 -2.81
CA ALA A 193 -2.85 17.37 -2.76
C ALA A 193 -2.49 16.68 -4.10
N GLY A 194 -3.39 16.70 -5.09
CA GLY A 194 -3.20 16.04 -6.38
C GLY A 194 -3.32 14.52 -6.32
N LEU A 195 -3.92 13.98 -5.25
CA LEU A 195 -4.14 12.55 -5.07
C LEU A 195 -5.37 12.08 -5.87
N ARG A 196 -5.41 10.79 -6.15
CA ARG A 196 -6.40 10.15 -7.02
C ARG A 196 -6.97 8.91 -6.36
N LEU A 197 -8.28 8.77 -6.49
CA LEU A 197 -9.03 7.60 -6.06
C LEU A 197 -9.29 6.66 -7.24
N ARG A 198 -9.62 5.42 -6.92
CA ARG A 198 -10.06 4.41 -7.87
C ARG A 198 -11.56 4.26 -7.74
N GLN A 199 -12.29 5.02 -8.54
CA GLN A 199 -13.75 5.18 -8.39
C GLN A 199 -14.47 3.84 -8.39
N GLU A 200 -14.07 2.89 -9.25
CA GLU A 200 -14.68 1.58 -9.38
C GLU A 200 -14.55 0.69 -8.13
N LYS A 201 -13.65 1.04 -7.20
CA LYS A 201 -13.46 0.37 -5.92
C LYS A 201 -13.96 1.16 -4.71
N CYS A 202 -14.43 2.39 -4.93
CA CYS A 202 -15.00 3.20 -3.88
C CYS A 202 -16.46 2.80 -3.63
N CYS A 203 -16.91 2.87 -2.38
CA CYS A 203 -18.29 2.63 -1.98
C CYS A 203 -18.76 3.80 -1.12
N PHE A 204 -19.92 4.38 -1.42
CA PHE A 204 -20.40 5.61 -0.78
C PHE A 204 -21.66 5.35 0.04
N MET A 205 -21.73 5.96 1.23
CA MET A 205 -22.93 5.99 2.10
C MET A 205 -23.57 4.62 2.34
N GLN A 206 -22.76 3.58 2.50
CA GLN A 206 -23.24 2.22 2.71
C GLN A 206 -23.62 1.99 4.18
N PRO A 207 -24.71 1.26 4.48
CA PRO A 207 -25.09 0.94 5.86
C PRO A 207 -24.11 -0.04 6.51
N GLU A 208 -23.37 -0.80 5.70
CA GLU A 208 -22.30 -1.69 6.14
C GLU A 208 -21.15 -1.74 5.13
N VAL A 209 -19.95 -2.01 5.63
CA VAL A 209 -18.73 -2.12 4.80
C VAL A 209 -17.79 -3.17 5.37
N ILE A 210 -16.99 -3.78 4.49
CA ILE A 210 -15.84 -4.60 4.89
C ILE A 210 -14.58 -3.73 4.85
N TYR A 211 -13.94 -3.58 6.00
CA TYR A 211 -12.71 -2.82 6.17
C TYR A 211 -11.73 -3.61 7.03
N CYS A 212 -10.48 -3.73 6.57
CA CYS A 212 -9.43 -4.44 7.30
C CYS A 212 -9.77 -5.88 7.73
N GLY A 213 -10.65 -6.58 7.00
CA GLY A 213 -11.10 -7.94 7.33
C GLY A 213 -12.21 -8.04 8.38
N TYR A 214 -12.79 -6.90 8.77
CA TYR A 214 -13.93 -6.78 9.66
C TYR A 214 -15.13 -6.22 8.90
N GLY A 215 -16.33 -6.65 9.26
CA GLY A 215 -17.57 -6.00 8.88
C GLY A 215 -17.87 -4.88 9.87
N ILE A 216 -18.34 -3.74 9.37
CA ILE A 216 -18.70 -2.57 10.17
C ILE A 216 -20.10 -2.14 9.75
N ASN A 217 -20.97 -1.92 10.72
CA ASN A 217 -22.32 -1.37 10.52
C ASN A 217 -22.69 -0.42 11.68
N GLY A 218 -23.92 0.09 11.69
CA GLY A 218 -24.40 1.00 12.74
C GLY A 218 -24.52 0.39 14.15
N GLU A 219 -24.43 -0.93 14.30
CA GLU A 219 -24.41 -1.62 15.60
C GLU A 219 -22.98 -1.80 16.14
N GLY A 220 -21.99 -1.73 15.25
CA GLY A 220 -20.59 -1.82 15.59
C GLY A 220 -19.82 -2.72 14.62
N VAL A 221 -18.86 -3.46 15.18
CA VAL A 221 -17.88 -4.26 14.44
C VAL A 221 -18.21 -5.74 14.58
N TYR A 222 -18.17 -6.48 13.49
CA TYR A 222 -18.42 -7.91 13.46
C TYR A 222 -17.41 -8.68 12.59
N PRO A 223 -17.13 -9.96 12.88
CA PRO A 223 -16.25 -10.78 12.06
C PRO A 223 -16.92 -11.14 10.73
N VAL A 224 -16.17 -11.08 9.63
CA VAL A 224 -16.68 -11.41 8.30
C VAL A 224 -16.95 -12.92 8.19
N ALA A 225 -18.15 -13.30 7.75
CA ALA A 225 -18.57 -14.71 7.66
C ALA A 225 -17.55 -15.61 6.94
N ALA A 226 -17.06 -15.18 5.78
CA ALA A 226 -16.08 -15.94 5.01
C ALA A 226 -14.78 -16.25 5.78
N LYS A 227 -14.37 -15.37 6.69
CA LYS A 227 -13.17 -15.55 7.52
C LYS A 227 -13.45 -16.48 8.71
N VAL A 228 -14.64 -16.39 9.29
CA VAL A 228 -15.13 -17.33 10.30
C VAL A 228 -15.23 -18.74 9.71
N ASP A 229 -15.77 -18.86 8.50
CA ASP A 229 -15.92 -20.14 7.81
C ASP A 229 -14.56 -20.75 7.45
N ALA A 230 -13.58 -19.93 7.09
CA ALA A 230 -12.21 -20.40 6.86
C ALA A 230 -11.59 -21.03 8.12
N ILE A 231 -11.90 -20.50 9.31
CA ILE A 231 -11.45 -21.06 10.59
C ILE A 231 -12.21 -22.35 10.90
N LYS A 232 -13.54 -22.35 10.78
CA LYS A 232 -14.40 -23.52 11.06
C LYS A 232 -14.04 -24.71 10.18
N ASN A 233 -13.71 -24.47 8.92
CA ASN A 233 -13.40 -25.50 7.94
C ASN A 233 -11.90 -25.79 7.81
N ALA A 234 -11.04 -25.15 8.62
CA ALA A 234 -9.61 -25.41 8.58
C ALA A 234 -9.32 -26.86 9.01
N PRO A 235 -8.49 -27.61 8.27
CA PRO A 235 -8.12 -28.97 8.65
C PRO A 235 -7.31 -28.98 9.95
N ALA A 236 -7.41 -30.06 10.70
CA ALA A 236 -6.60 -30.25 11.90
C ALA A 236 -5.09 -30.21 11.53
N PRO A 237 -4.30 -29.32 12.16
CA PRO A 237 -2.89 -29.17 11.82
C PRO A 237 -2.12 -30.44 12.15
N ARG A 238 -1.31 -30.90 11.18
CA ARG A 238 -0.51 -32.15 11.30
C ARG A 238 0.95 -31.91 11.61
N ASP A 239 1.39 -30.66 11.55
CA ASP A 239 2.78 -30.26 11.82
C ASP A 239 2.84 -28.87 12.46
N VAL A 240 4.05 -28.48 12.91
CA VAL A 240 4.29 -27.21 13.60
C VAL A 240 4.02 -26.00 12.70
N THR A 241 4.29 -26.11 11.40
CA THR A 241 4.05 -25.02 10.44
C THR A 241 2.54 -24.78 10.28
N GLN A 242 1.76 -25.84 10.13
CA GLN A 242 0.31 -25.80 10.05
C GLN A 242 -0.31 -25.32 11.36
N LEU A 243 0.21 -25.77 12.51
CA LEU A 243 -0.26 -25.31 13.82
C LEU A 243 -0.02 -23.81 13.99
N ARG A 244 1.16 -23.30 13.63
CA ARG A 244 1.46 -21.86 13.66
C ARG A 244 0.55 -21.06 12.74
N ALA A 245 0.27 -21.57 11.54
CA ALA A 245 -0.65 -20.92 10.61
C ALA A 245 -2.09 -20.87 11.18
N PHE A 246 -2.57 -21.98 11.74
CA PHE A 246 -3.89 -22.07 12.37
C PHE A 246 -4.02 -21.12 13.58
N LEU A 247 -3.03 -21.11 14.47
CA LEU A 247 -3.00 -20.17 15.61
C LEU A 247 -2.94 -18.72 15.14
N GLY A 248 -2.20 -18.43 14.06
CA GLY A 248 -2.17 -17.11 13.43
C GLY A 248 -3.54 -16.67 12.90
N MET A 249 -4.33 -17.59 12.33
CA MET A 249 -5.70 -17.30 11.90
C MET A 249 -6.61 -17.00 13.10
N MET A 250 -6.50 -17.77 14.19
CA MET A 250 -7.29 -17.56 15.40
C MET A 250 -7.00 -16.21 16.07
N ASN A 251 -5.74 -15.83 16.17
CA ASN A 251 -5.30 -14.57 16.78
C ASN A 251 -5.75 -13.33 16.00
N TYR A 252 -6.28 -13.47 14.78
CA TYR A 252 -6.69 -12.32 13.98
C TYR A 252 -7.97 -11.65 14.51
N TYR A 253 -8.84 -12.40 15.20
CA TYR A 253 -10.12 -11.93 15.76
C TYR A 253 -10.12 -11.92 17.30
N HIS A 254 -8.94 -12.06 17.91
CA HIS A 254 -8.77 -12.17 19.36
C HIS A 254 -8.10 -10.93 19.94
#